data_AF-A0A9D0BCP9-F1
#
_entry.id   AF-A0A9D0BCP9-F1
#
_cell.length_a   1.000
_cell.length_b   1.000
_cell.length_c   1.000
_cell.angle_alpha   90.00
_cell.angle_beta   90.00
_cell.angle_gamma   90.00
#
_symmetry.space_group_name_H-M   'P 1'
#
loop_
_entity.id
_entity.type
_entity.pdbx_description
1 polymer ?
#
loop_
_entity_poly.entity_id
_entity_poly.type
_entity_poly.pdbx_seq_one_letter_code
_entity_poly.pdbx_strand_id
1 'polypeptide(L)'
;MLGRPKTAEEYVDLVDQALFEIEELRLAAEYDMESMGAATEFLSDLQRDVQKLRDSMADGSYRFGKEDLPYVKVVEHQDERILPFKQLLLKINETHIEGLDVEGDED
;
A
#
# COMPACT_ATOMS: atom_id res chain seq x y z
N MET A 1 9.29 7.38 -12.05
CA MET A 1 8.73 7.25 -10.68
C MET A 1 7.24 7.01 -10.82
N LEU A 2 6.59 6.32 -9.88
CA LEU A 2 5.13 6.26 -9.85
C LEU A 2 4.59 7.68 -9.60
N GLY A 3 3.70 8.17 -10.47
CA GLY A 3 2.98 9.42 -10.23
C GLY A 3 1.93 9.23 -9.14
N ARG A 4 1.46 10.33 -8.55
CA ARG A 4 0.26 10.29 -7.70
C ARG A 4 -0.99 10.09 -8.59
N PRO A 5 -2.00 9.33 -8.13
CA PRO A 5 -3.30 9.24 -8.77
C PRO A 5 -3.94 10.62 -9.00
N LYS A 6 -4.51 10.82 -10.18
CA LYS A 6 -5.25 12.01 -10.58
C LYS A 6 -6.75 11.89 -10.28
N THR A 7 -7.24 10.66 -10.18
CA THR A 7 -8.65 10.38 -9.91
C THR A 7 -8.84 9.45 -8.71
N ALA A 8 -10.05 9.44 -8.15
CA ALA A 8 -10.39 8.52 -7.07
C ALA A 8 -10.34 7.05 -7.53
N GLU A 9 -10.69 6.78 -8.79
CA GLU A 9 -10.60 5.44 -9.40
C GLU A 9 -9.14 4.98 -9.49
N GLU A 10 -8.25 5.82 -10.00
CA GLU A 10 -6.81 5.51 -10.04
C GLU A 10 -6.23 5.28 -8.64
N TYR A 11 -6.74 5.97 -7.62
CA TYR A 11 -6.28 5.77 -6.25
C TYR A 11 -6.80 4.44 -5.66
N VAL A 12 -8.04 4.07 -5.98
CA VAL A 12 -8.58 2.74 -5.64
C VAL A 12 -7.78 1.64 -6.34
N ASP A 13 -7.48 1.80 -7.62
CA ASP A 13 -6.68 0.85 -8.40
C ASP A 13 -5.28 0.67 -7.80
N LEU A 14 -4.67 1.77 -7.32
CA LEU A 14 -3.37 1.72 -6.66
C LEU A 14 -3.40 0.89 -5.36
N VAL A 15 -4.48 1.04 -4.58
CA VAL A 15 -4.69 0.25 -3.35
C VAL A 15 -4.98 -1.22 -3.68
N ASP A 16 -5.78 -1.48 -4.71
CA ASP A 16 -6.08 -2.85 -5.17
C ASP A 16 -4.81 -3.55 -5.69
N GLN A 17 -3.94 -2.84 -6.41
CA GLN A 17 -2.61 -3.35 -6.79
C GLN A 17 -1.77 -3.70 -5.56
N ALA A 18 -1.75 -2.85 -4.53
CA ALA A 18 -0.98 -3.12 -3.32
C ALA A 18 -1.49 -4.36 -2.58
N LEU A 19 -2.81 -4.56 -2.51
CA LEU A 19 -3.41 -5.75 -1.93
C LEU A 19 -2.98 -7.02 -2.67
N PHE A 20 -3.01 -6.99 -4.00
CA PHE A 20 -2.55 -8.11 -4.83
C PHE A 20 -1.08 -8.47 -4.56
N GLU A 21 -0.20 -7.48 -4.56
CA GLU A 21 1.24 -7.68 -4.34
C GLU A 21 1.55 -8.21 -2.93
N ILE A 22 0.82 -7.72 -1.92
CA ILE A 22 0.95 -8.23 -0.53
C ILE A 22 0.51 -9.68 -0.46
N GLU A 23 -0.61 -10.03 -1.10
CA GLU A 23 -1.12 -11.40 -1.11
C GLU A 23 -0.15 -12.35 -1.82
N GLU A 24 0.36 -11.98 -3.00
CA GLU A 24 1.35 -12.78 -3.74
C GLU A 24 2.62 -13.02 -2.91
N LEU A 25 3.16 -11.98 -2.28
CA LEU A 25 4.35 -12.11 -1.44
C LEU A 25 4.09 -12.96 -0.19
N ARG A 26 2.91 -12.83 0.43
CA ARG A 26 2.51 -13.67 1.58
C ARG A 26 2.43 -15.14 1.17
N LEU A 27 1.78 -15.44 0.04
CA LEU A 27 1.68 -16.81 -0.48
C LEU A 27 3.05 -17.39 -0.82
N ALA A 28 3.96 -16.59 -1.38
CA ALA A 28 5.34 -17.00 -1.63
C ALA A 28 6.08 -17.30 -0.31
N ALA A 29 5.92 -16.46 0.71
CA ALA A 29 6.52 -16.65 2.02
C ALA A 29 5.97 -17.88 2.77
N GLU A 30 4.69 -18.20 2.58
CA GLU A 30 4.05 -19.41 3.10
C GLU A 30 4.46 -20.68 2.36
N TYR A 31 4.80 -20.57 1.07
CA TYR A 31 5.33 -21.69 0.31
C TYR A 31 6.78 -22.00 0.71
N ASP A 32 7.61 -20.98 0.93
CA ASP A 32 9.01 -21.12 1.36
C ASP A 32 9.20 -20.65 2.82
N MET A 33 8.52 -21.33 3.75
CA MET A 33 8.58 -20.98 5.18
C MET A 33 9.98 -21.08 5.79
N GLU A 34 10.86 -21.94 5.26
CA GLU A 34 12.22 -22.10 5.77
C GLU A 34 13.07 -20.84 5.52
N SER A 35 12.86 -20.17 4.38
CA SER A 35 13.58 -18.96 4.00
C SER A 35 12.87 -17.67 4.42
N MET A 36 11.54 -17.65 4.31
CA MET A 36 10.73 -16.42 4.38
C MET A 36 9.67 -16.44 5.50
N GLY A 37 9.59 -17.50 6.31
CA GLY A 37 8.54 -17.67 7.31
C GLY A 37 8.42 -16.51 8.30
N ALA A 38 9.53 -15.83 8.64
CA ALA A 38 9.53 -14.66 9.53
C ALA A 38 8.79 -13.44 8.95
N ALA A 39 8.59 -13.37 7.63
CA ALA A 39 7.86 -12.28 7.00
C ALA A 39 6.33 -12.48 7.01
N THR A 40 5.84 -13.71 7.23
CA THR A 40 4.41 -14.04 7.10
C THR A 40 3.51 -13.23 8.02
N GLU A 41 3.88 -13.09 9.30
CA GLU A 41 3.11 -12.32 10.30
C GLU A 41 3.04 -10.84 9.92
N PHE A 42 4.17 -10.25 9.54
CA PHE A 42 4.23 -8.86 9.06
C PHE A 42 3.36 -8.65 7.82
N LEU A 43 3.42 -9.57 6.84
CA LEU A 43 2.63 -9.48 5.62
C LEU A 43 1.13 -9.63 5.88
N SER A 44 0.73 -10.48 6.84
CA SER A 44 -0.66 -10.59 7.28
C SER A 44 -1.17 -9.30 7.92
N ASP A 45 -0.37 -8.67 8.79
CA ASP A 45 -0.73 -7.40 9.42
C ASP A 45 -0.83 -6.27 8.39
N LEU A 46 0.13 -6.21 7.45
CA LEU A 46 0.12 -5.25 6.35
C LEU A 46 -1.11 -5.44 5.45
N GLN A 47 -1.42 -6.68 5.07
CA GLN A 47 -2.61 -7.00 4.26
C GLN A 47 -3.88 -6.52 4.95
N ARG A 48 -4.02 -6.79 6.25
CA ARG A 48 -5.18 -6.37 7.04
C ARG A 48 -5.34 -4.85 7.06
N ASP A 49 -4.25 -4.11 7.22
CA ASP A 49 -4.33 -2.65 7.34
C ASP A 49 -4.60 -1.98 5.99
N VAL A 50 -4.05 -2.50 4.89
CA VAL A 50 -4.40 -2.04 3.54
C VAL A 50 -5.84 -2.45 3.17
N GLN A 51 -6.31 -3.62 3.62
CA GLN A 51 -7.70 -4.05 3.37
C GLN A 51 -8.71 -3.12 4.07
N LYS A 52 -8.44 -2.72 5.31
CA LYS A 52 -9.29 -1.73 6.01
C LYS A 52 -9.37 -0.40 5.26
N LEU A 53 -8.25 0.05 4.70
CA LEU A 53 -8.23 1.25 3.85
C LEU A 53 -9.15 1.05 2.64
N ARG A 54 -9.02 -0.07 1.94
CA ARG A 54 -9.84 -0.40 0.76
C ARG A 54 -11.32 -0.52 1.08
N ASP A 55 -11.66 -1.14 2.22
CA ASP A 55 -13.03 -1.28 2.71
C ASP A 55 -13.66 0.09 2.98
N SER A 56 -12.90 1.00 3.60
CA SER A 56 -13.37 2.39 3.82
C SER A 56 -13.60 3.15 2.51
N MET A 57 -12.85 2.84 1.45
CA MET A 57 -13.09 3.41 0.12
C MET A 57 -14.38 2.84 -0.50
N ALA A 58 -14.63 1.54 -0.31
CA ALA A 58 -15.81 0.86 -0.84
C ALA A 58 -17.11 1.32 -0.15
N ASP A 59 -17.07 1.53 1.17
CA ASP A 59 -18.24 1.95 1.95
C ASP A 59 -18.47 3.47 1.96
N GLY A 60 -17.57 4.24 1.35
CA GLY A 60 -17.64 5.70 1.23
C GLY A 60 -17.27 6.47 2.49
N SER A 61 -16.76 5.80 3.53
CA SER A 61 -16.28 6.43 4.77
C SER A 61 -14.87 7.01 4.64
N TYR A 62 -14.10 6.57 3.64
CA TYR A 62 -12.74 7.05 3.39
C TYR A 62 -12.68 8.58 3.21
N ARG A 63 -11.69 9.19 3.85
CA ARG A 63 -11.31 10.59 3.68
C ARG A 63 -9.80 10.67 3.58
N PHE A 64 -9.31 11.53 2.69
CA PHE A 64 -7.92 11.97 2.70
C PHE A 64 -7.59 12.58 4.07
N GLY A 65 -6.36 12.34 4.53
CA GLY A 65 -5.89 12.73 5.85
C GLY A 65 -4.68 13.63 5.78
N LYS A 66 -4.07 13.90 6.94
CA LYS A 66 -2.80 14.64 7.05
C LYS A 66 -1.75 13.87 7.85
N GLU A 67 -2.11 12.67 8.28
CA GLU A 67 -1.28 11.78 9.07
C GLU A 67 -0.96 10.57 8.22
N ASP A 68 0.18 9.94 8.51
CA ASP A 68 0.55 8.71 7.84
C ASP A 68 -0.48 7.61 8.09
N LEU A 69 -0.72 6.81 7.06
CA LEU A 69 -1.47 5.58 7.19
C LEU A 69 -0.77 4.64 8.20
N PRO A 70 -1.51 3.86 9.01
CA PRO A 70 -0.95 3.10 10.13
C PRO A 70 0.23 2.18 9.76
N TYR A 71 0.24 1.65 8.53
CA TYR A 71 1.26 0.72 8.06
C TYR A 71 2.62 1.39 7.73
N VAL A 72 2.66 2.71 7.52
CA VAL A 72 3.83 3.43 6.97
C VAL A 72 5.06 3.25 7.84
N LYS A 73 4.89 3.38 9.16
CA LYS A 73 6.00 3.22 10.13
C LYS A 73 6.70 1.88 9.98
N VAL A 74 6.01 0.83 9.58
CA VAL A 74 6.62 -0.50 9.39
C VAL A 74 7.25 -0.59 8.01
N VAL A 75 6.54 -0.12 6.98
CA VAL A 75 6.96 -0.15 5.57
C VAL A 75 8.27 0.63 5.33
N GLU A 76 8.42 1.81 5.94
CA GLU A 76 9.60 2.66 5.75
C GLU A 76 10.91 1.98 6.20
N HIS A 77 10.85 1.13 7.22
CA HIS A 77 12.01 0.43 7.76
C HIS A 77 12.34 -0.87 7.01
N GLN A 78 11.49 -1.32 6.09
CA GLN A 78 11.76 -2.53 5.30
C GLN A 78 12.72 -2.24 4.14
N ASP A 79 13.62 -3.19 3.90
CA ASP A 79 14.48 -3.23 2.70
C ASP A 79 13.64 -3.65 1.49
N GLU A 80 13.88 -3.07 0.32
CA GLU A 80 13.15 -3.40 -0.92
C GLU A 80 13.36 -4.85 -1.36
N ARG A 81 14.43 -5.52 -0.91
CA ARG A 81 14.60 -6.97 -1.13
C ARG A 81 13.61 -7.81 -0.34
N ILE A 82 13.09 -7.29 0.76
CA ILE A 82 12.05 -7.92 1.60
C ILE A 82 10.66 -7.48 1.15
N LEU A 83 10.51 -6.20 0.78
CA LEU A 83 9.25 -5.59 0.34
C LEU A 83 9.43 -4.93 -1.05
N PRO A 84 9.41 -5.70 -2.14
CA PRO A 84 9.75 -5.23 -3.49
C PRO A 84 8.80 -4.17 -4.04
N PHE A 85 7.58 -4.09 -3.53
CA PHE A 85 6.57 -3.09 -3.88
C PHE A 85 6.46 -1.96 -2.84
N LYS A 86 7.48 -1.74 -2.01
CA LYS A 86 7.51 -0.68 -0.98
C LYS A 86 7.06 0.69 -1.53
N GLN A 87 7.53 1.07 -2.72
CA GLN A 87 7.21 2.36 -3.34
C GLN A 87 5.72 2.52 -3.63
N LEU A 88 4.99 1.44 -3.89
CA LEU A 88 3.54 1.45 -4.10
C LEU A 88 2.81 1.89 -2.82
N LEU A 89 3.19 1.32 -1.68
CA LEU A 89 2.60 1.64 -0.36
C LEU A 89 2.92 3.07 0.08
N LEU A 90 4.13 3.53 -0.19
CA LEU A 90 4.53 4.91 0.08
C LEU A 90 3.76 5.90 -0.81
N LYS A 91 3.54 5.56 -2.09
CA LYS A 91 2.74 6.40 -3.00
C LYS A 91 1.27 6.48 -2.57
N ILE A 92 0.70 5.37 -2.07
CA ILE A 92 -0.65 5.39 -1.46
C ILE A 92 -0.69 6.37 -0.29
N ASN A 93 0.29 6.33 0.61
CA ASN A 93 0.36 7.24 1.74
C ASN A 93 0.56 8.71 1.34
N GLU A 94 1.45 8.96 0.38
CA GLU A 94 1.67 10.30 -0.17
C GLU A 94 0.37 10.86 -0.75
N THR A 95 -0.38 10.05 -1.51
CA THR A 95 -1.69 10.42 -2.06
C THR A 95 -2.73 10.61 -0.96
N HIS A 96 -2.68 9.81 0.12
CA HIS A 96 -3.55 9.98 1.28
C HIS A 96 -3.37 11.36 1.94
N ILE A 97 -2.11 11.81 2.07
CA ILE A 97 -1.73 13.05 2.76
C ILE A 97 -1.94 14.27 1.87
N GLU A 98 -1.52 14.18 0.62
CA GLU A 98 -1.47 15.32 -0.31
C GLU A 98 -2.69 15.41 -1.24
N GLY A 99 -3.56 14.40 -1.22
CA GLY A 99 -4.74 14.31 -2.08
C GLY A 99 -4.44 13.79 -3.49
N LEU A 100 -5.39 13.96 -4.40
CA LEU A 100 -5.22 13.60 -5.82
C LEU A 100 -4.38 14.66 -6.55
N ASP A 101 -3.54 14.23 -7.48
CA ASP A 101 -2.78 15.11 -8.36
C ASP A 101 -3.62 15.56 -9.56
N VAL A 102 -4.58 16.45 -9.28
CA VAL A 102 -5.54 16.93 -10.29
C VAL A 102 -4.96 17.98 -11.24
N GLU A 103 -3.83 18.59 -10.88
CA GLU A 103 -3.20 19.65 -11.66
C GLU A 103 -2.04 19.15 -12.53
N GLY A 104 -1.47 17.97 -12.22
CA GLY A 104 -0.48 17.27 -13.04
C GLY A 104 0.63 18.19 -13.50
N ASP A 105 1.72 18.30 -12.72
CA ASP A 105 2.89 19.08 -13.09
C ASP A 105 3.27 18.82 -14.57
N GLU A 106 3.03 19.82 -15.42
CA GLU A 106 3.52 19.88 -16.79
C GLU A 106 5.03 20.10 -16.73
N ASP A 107 5.80 19.02 -16.53
CA ASP A 107 7.26 19.01 -16.74
C ASP A 107 7.63 18.58 -18.17
#